data_AF-A0A2E9KAN3-F1
#
_entry.id   AF-A0A2E9KAN3-F1
#
_cell.length_a   1.000
_cell.length_b   1.000
_cell.length_c   1.000
_cell.angle_alpha   90.00
_cell.angle_beta   90.00
_cell.angle_gamma   90.00
#
_symmetry.space_group_name_H-M   'P 1'
#
loop_
_entity.id
_entity.type
_entity.pdbx_description
1 polymer ?
#
loop_
_entity_poly.entity_id
_entity_poly.type
_entity_poly.pdbx_seq_one_letter_code
_entity_poly.pdbx_strand_id
1 'polypeptide(L)'
;MDNKLLALLIAASVALAGCNGESDDLPPGKLSMSNFKKNRSKWESLQVDDYQMHYRLACFCLDDATSQRLVKVTGNQLDSAVNADTNAALLGETYETLTIDELFGRIALEESRADKLYVEYDATYGYPTKISVDGNEQMADDEYTITVSDVKFANDVTCTTEIQPGLLLTVVDNISQSAIGCGVTVTAEEGSYSETVMNSESDCMVEAPIAMLAERPGFYTLTISSDGYQTLTLDNVGVGADLCHVITREITIGLTPE
;
A
#
# COMPACT_ATOMS: atom_id res chain seq x y z
N MET A 1 -74.72 -32.71 17.83
CA MET A 1 -74.10 -32.23 16.57
C MET A 1 -74.41 -30.76 16.53
N ASP A 2 -73.41 -30.01 17.00
CA ASP A 2 -73.64 -28.88 17.88
C ASP A 2 -73.69 -27.56 17.11
N ASN A 3 -74.61 -26.71 17.57
CA ASN A 3 -74.86 -25.39 17.01
C ASN A 3 -73.71 -24.45 17.38
N LYS A 4 -73.06 -23.93 16.33
CA LYS A 4 -72.11 -22.82 16.37
C LYS A 4 -72.76 -21.59 16.99
N LEU A 5 -72.09 -20.90 17.92
CA LEU A 5 -72.28 -19.46 18.09
C LEU A 5 -71.04 -18.78 18.69
N LEU A 6 -70.59 -17.74 17.97
CA LEU A 6 -69.80 -16.58 18.40
C LEU A 6 -68.35 -16.79 18.87
N ALA A 7 -67.41 -16.52 17.95
CA ALA A 7 -66.08 -16.02 18.28
C ALA A 7 -65.94 -14.60 17.71
N LEU A 8 -65.68 -13.65 18.60
CA LEU A 8 -65.54 -12.21 18.37
C LEU A 8 -64.21 -11.94 17.65
N LEU A 9 -64.25 -11.36 16.45
CA LEU A 9 -63.08 -10.86 15.74
C LEU A 9 -62.74 -9.45 16.24
N ILE A 10 -61.69 -9.32 17.05
CA ILE A 10 -61.07 -8.02 17.37
C ILE A 10 -59.95 -7.81 16.34
N ALA A 11 -60.22 -6.97 15.34
CA ALA A 11 -59.19 -6.49 14.42
C ALA A 11 -58.43 -5.33 15.08
N ALA A 12 -57.28 -5.62 15.68
CA ALA A 12 -56.35 -4.60 16.16
C ALA A 12 -55.57 -4.02 14.96
N SER A 13 -55.95 -2.83 14.52
CA SER A 13 -55.23 -2.07 13.49
C SER A 13 -53.97 -1.47 14.11
N VAL A 14 -52.82 -2.13 13.91
CA VAL A 14 -51.52 -1.57 14.28
C VAL A 14 -51.12 -0.59 13.18
N ALA A 15 -51.29 0.71 13.44
CA ALA A 15 -50.68 1.74 12.62
C ALA A 15 -49.19 1.83 12.98
N LEU A 16 -48.33 1.24 12.15
CA LEU A 16 -46.90 1.52 12.16
C LEU A 16 -46.68 2.91 11.53
N ALA A 17 -46.80 3.96 12.35
CA ALA A 17 -46.21 5.25 12.04
C ALA A 17 -44.81 5.29 12.67
N GLY A 18 -43.78 5.29 11.82
CA GLY A 18 -42.39 5.34 12.29
C GLY A 18 -41.35 5.25 11.18
N CYS A 19 -41.44 6.10 10.15
CA CYS A 19 -40.24 6.53 9.44
C CYS A 19 -39.87 7.89 10.01
N ASN A 20 -39.10 7.92 11.09
CA ASN A 20 -38.32 9.11 11.40
C ASN A 20 -37.16 9.11 10.42
N GLY A 21 -37.21 10.01 9.43
CA GLY A 21 -36.00 10.44 8.74
C GLY A 21 -35.11 11.09 9.77
N GLU A 22 -34.02 10.40 10.12
CA GLU A 22 -32.95 10.93 10.95
C GLU A 22 -32.35 12.12 10.20
N SER A 23 -32.61 13.33 10.68
CA SER A 23 -32.01 14.53 10.15
C SER A 23 -30.49 14.45 10.35
N ASP A 24 -29.72 14.64 9.28
CA ASP A 24 -28.24 14.70 9.23
C ASP A 24 -27.65 15.92 9.99
N ASP A 25 -28.27 16.35 11.10
CA ASP A 25 -27.69 17.36 12.02
C ASP A 25 -26.66 16.68 12.92
N LEU A 26 -25.55 16.26 12.31
CA LEU A 26 -24.40 15.71 13.03
C LEU A 26 -23.59 16.85 13.66
N PRO A 27 -23.03 16.65 14.87
CA PRO A 27 -22.03 17.54 15.41
C PRO A 27 -20.89 17.74 14.39
N PRO A 28 -20.30 18.95 14.29
CA PRO A 28 -19.12 19.17 13.46
C PRO A 28 -18.04 18.14 13.77
N GLY A 29 -17.46 17.53 12.74
CA GLY A 29 -16.40 16.52 12.92
C GLY A 29 -16.89 15.11 13.26
N LYS A 30 -18.20 14.81 13.15
CA LYS A 30 -18.70 13.42 13.19
C LYS A 30 -18.99 12.87 11.79
N LEU A 31 -18.73 11.57 11.62
CA LEU A 31 -19.00 10.82 10.40
C LEU A 31 -20.51 10.67 10.17
N SER A 32 -20.98 10.91 8.94
CA SER A 32 -22.35 10.51 8.55
C SER A 32 -22.40 9.03 8.24
N MET A 33 -23.07 8.26 9.10
CA MET A 33 -23.24 6.81 8.92
C MET A 33 -24.07 6.45 7.68
N SER A 34 -24.98 7.33 7.25
CA SER A 34 -25.70 7.19 5.99
C SER A 34 -24.74 7.32 4.80
N ASN A 35 -23.87 8.34 4.81
CA ASN A 35 -22.87 8.54 3.76
C ASN A 35 -21.80 7.43 3.75
N PHE A 36 -21.36 6.97 4.92
CA PHE A 36 -20.46 5.82 5.06
C PHE A 36 -21.05 4.56 4.42
N LYS A 37 -22.27 4.16 4.81
CA LYS A 37 -22.94 2.96 4.27
C LYS A 37 -23.14 3.06 2.76
N LYS A 38 -23.58 4.23 2.28
CA LYS A 38 -23.78 4.48 0.85
C LYS A 38 -22.51 4.26 0.04
N ASN A 39 -21.39 4.84 0.46
CA ASN A 39 -20.13 4.75 -0.28
C ASN A 39 -19.47 3.37 -0.14
N ARG A 40 -19.58 2.73 1.03
CA ARG A 40 -19.20 1.33 1.22
C ARG A 40 -19.94 0.40 0.25
N SER A 41 -21.28 0.55 0.15
CA SER A 41 -22.06 -0.26 -0.78
C SER A 41 -21.74 0.02 -2.26
N LYS A 42 -21.36 1.25 -2.63
CA LYS A 42 -20.85 1.54 -3.99
C LYS A 42 -19.60 0.72 -4.27
N TRP A 43 -18.61 0.80 -3.38
CA TRP A 43 -17.35 0.08 -3.52
C TRP A 43 -17.56 -1.43 -3.60
N GLU A 44 -18.30 -2.01 -2.64
CA GLU A 44 -18.60 -3.44 -2.59
C GLU A 44 -19.34 -3.93 -3.85
N SER A 45 -20.15 -3.07 -4.48
CA SER A 45 -20.89 -3.41 -5.70
C SER A 45 -20.02 -3.52 -6.96
N LEU A 46 -18.79 -2.97 -6.93
CA LEU A 46 -17.85 -3.09 -8.05
C LEU A 46 -17.27 -4.51 -8.15
N GLN A 47 -17.24 -5.25 -7.04
CA GLN A 47 -16.67 -6.59 -6.95
C GLN A 47 -15.23 -6.65 -7.49
N VAL A 48 -14.40 -5.68 -7.09
CA VAL A 48 -12.99 -5.57 -7.52
C VAL A 48 -12.09 -6.03 -6.39
N ASP A 49 -11.27 -7.03 -6.68
CA ASP A 49 -10.27 -7.58 -5.74
C ASP A 49 -8.83 -7.19 -6.12
N ASP A 50 -8.61 -6.73 -7.36
CA ASP A 50 -7.28 -6.43 -7.91
C ASP A 50 -7.21 -4.97 -8.41
N TYR A 51 -6.35 -4.17 -7.79
CA TYR A 51 -6.20 -2.75 -8.11
C TYR A 51 -4.87 -2.19 -7.61
N GLN A 52 -4.51 -1.01 -8.10
CA GLN A 52 -3.44 -0.19 -7.52
C GLN A 52 -3.97 1.17 -7.12
N MET A 53 -3.29 1.84 -6.19
CA MET A 53 -3.62 3.18 -5.75
C MET A 53 -2.39 3.93 -5.23
N HIS A 54 -2.44 5.25 -5.25
CA HIS A 54 -1.54 6.07 -4.46
C HIS A 54 -2.09 6.23 -3.04
N TYR A 55 -1.23 5.97 -2.05
CA TYR A 55 -1.54 6.03 -0.63
C TYR A 55 -0.54 6.94 0.07
N ARG A 56 -1.02 7.79 0.99
CA ARG A 56 -0.14 8.59 1.85
C ARG A 56 -0.73 8.69 3.26
N LEU A 57 0.09 8.43 4.26
CA LEU A 57 -0.19 8.77 5.65
C LEU A 57 0.49 10.10 5.98
N ALA A 58 -0.23 11.03 6.58
CA ALA A 58 0.31 12.25 7.15
C ALA A 58 0.07 12.22 8.66
N CYS A 59 1.15 12.18 9.44
CA CYS A 59 1.15 12.21 10.90
C CYS A 59 2.49 12.76 11.38
N PHE A 60 2.62 13.04 12.67
CA PHE A 60 3.92 13.34 13.29
C PHE A 60 4.73 12.06 13.50
N CYS A 61 5.13 11.46 12.38
CA CYS A 61 5.83 10.17 12.29
C CYS A 61 7.16 10.32 11.53
N LEU A 62 7.96 9.24 11.48
CA LEU A 62 9.18 9.20 10.68
C LEU A 62 8.87 9.38 9.17
N ASP A 63 9.83 9.95 8.44
CA ASP A 63 9.65 10.30 7.02
C ASP A 63 9.18 9.11 6.16
N ASP A 64 9.78 7.94 6.33
CA ASP A 64 9.38 6.71 5.61
C ASP A 64 7.91 6.33 5.84
N ALA A 65 7.40 6.56 7.06
CA ALA A 65 6.00 6.31 7.38
C ALA A 65 5.05 7.28 6.67
N THR A 66 5.53 8.47 6.28
CA THR A 66 4.74 9.51 5.61
C THR A 66 5.00 9.64 4.11
N SER A 67 5.93 8.84 3.58
CA SER A 67 6.22 8.77 2.15
C SER A 67 4.95 8.45 1.33
N GLN A 68 4.86 9.00 0.13
CA GLN A 68 3.82 8.59 -0.81
C GLN A 68 4.15 7.18 -1.30
N ARG A 69 3.15 6.31 -1.35
CA ARG A 69 3.29 4.92 -1.73
C ARG A 69 2.46 4.60 -2.96
N LEU A 70 3.02 3.86 -3.90
CA LEU A 70 2.23 3.10 -4.86
C LEU A 70 1.90 1.75 -4.23
N VAL A 71 0.61 1.49 -4.07
CA VAL A 71 0.09 0.28 -3.43
C VAL A 71 -0.56 -0.58 -4.47
N LYS A 72 -0.22 -1.87 -4.47
CA LYS A 72 -0.84 -2.91 -5.28
C LYS A 72 -1.57 -3.88 -4.36
N VAL A 73 -2.83 -4.12 -4.69
CA VAL A 73 -3.72 -5.06 -4.01
C VAL A 73 -4.08 -6.16 -4.99
N THR A 74 -3.92 -7.41 -4.56
CA THR A 74 -4.23 -8.60 -5.34
C THR A 74 -5.10 -9.53 -4.50
N GLY A 75 -6.24 -9.99 -5.03
CA GLY A 75 -7.17 -10.85 -4.29
C GLY A 75 -7.66 -10.22 -2.98
N ASN A 76 -7.85 -8.90 -2.97
CA ASN A 76 -8.21 -8.09 -1.81
C ASN A 76 -7.21 -8.18 -0.64
N GLN A 77 -5.96 -8.48 -0.93
CA GLN A 77 -4.85 -8.50 0.02
C GLN A 77 -3.77 -7.52 -0.44
N LEU A 78 -3.11 -6.86 0.50
CA LEU A 78 -1.94 -6.05 0.20
C LEU A 78 -0.84 -6.94 -0.40
N ASP A 79 -0.48 -6.69 -1.66
CA ASP A 79 0.56 -7.43 -2.40
C ASP A 79 1.89 -6.66 -2.37
N SER A 80 1.84 -5.35 -2.64
CA SER A 80 3.05 -4.50 -2.64
C SER A 80 2.72 -3.08 -2.18
N ALA A 81 3.67 -2.47 -1.47
CA ALA A 81 3.67 -1.04 -1.17
C ALA A 81 5.07 -0.48 -1.45
N VAL A 82 5.17 0.49 -2.35
CA VAL A 82 6.45 0.99 -2.84
C VAL A 82 6.55 2.48 -2.57
N ASN A 83 7.63 2.91 -1.92
CA ASN A 83 7.91 4.34 -1.76
C ASN A 83 8.11 4.97 -3.14
N ALA A 84 7.27 5.95 -3.48
CA ALA A 84 7.22 6.55 -4.80
C ALA A 84 8.46 7.40 -5.17
N ASP A 85 9.25 7.82 -4.17
CA ASP A 85 10.46 8.61 -4.40
C ASP A 85 11.70 7.74 -4.63
N THR A 86 11.75 6.54 -4.02
CA THR A 86 12.93 5.67 -4.00
C THR A 86 12.75 4.34 -4.70
N ASN A 87 11.52 4.00 -5.10
CA ASN A 87 11.12 2.69 -5.59
C ASN A 87 11.44 1.52 -4.64
N ALA A 88 11.73 1.80 -3.37
CA ALA A 88 11.92 0.77 -2.36
C ALA A 88 10.57 0.16 -1.97
N ALA A 89 10.44 -1.16 -2.11
CA ALA A 89 9.33 -1.86 -1.49
C ALA A 89 9.44 -1.77 0.04
N LEU A 90 8.31 -1.52 0.68
CA LEU A 90 8.19 -1.31 2.11
C LEU A 90 7.66 -2.59 2.77
N LEU A 91 8.32 -3.02 3.84
CA LEU A 91 7.84 -4.15 4.64
C LEU A 91 6.56 -3.76 5.37
N GLY A 92 5.47 -4.48 5.09
CA GLY A 92 4.14 -4.18 5.63
C GLY A 92 4.07 -4.17 7.16
N GLU A 93 4.87 -4.99 7.84
CA GLU A 93 4.94 -5.01 9.32
C GLU A 93 5.56 -3.73 9.91
N THR A 94 6.39 -3.02 9.13
CA THR A 94 7.02 -1.77 9.56
C THR A 94 6.19 -0.55 9.19
N TYR A 95 5.54 -0.60 8.02
CA TYR A 95 4.84 0.52 7.42
C TYR A 95 3.41 0.15 7.07
N GLU A 96 2.51 0.22 8.06
CA GLU A 96 1.08 -0.12 7.89
C GLU A 96 0.53 0.61 6.66
N THR A 97 0.03 -0.19 5.72
CA THR A 97 -0.60 0.24 4.47
C THR A 97 -1.89 -0.55 4.38
N LEU A 98 -3.00 0.14 4.16
CA LEU A 98 -4.32 -0.46 4.21
C LEU A 98 -4.89 -0.56 2.79
N THR A 99 -5.55 -1.68 2.48
CA THR A 99 -6.44 -1.79 1.32
C THR A 99 -7.67 -0.89 1.50
N ILE A 100 -8.44 -0.67 0.43
CA ILE A 100 -9.68 0.13 0.52
C ILE A 100 -10.68 -0.50 1.51
N ASP A 101 -10.79 -1.82 1.55
CA ASP A 101 -11.65 -2.53 2.50
C ASP A 101 -11.17 -2.34 3.94
N GLU A 102 -9.86 -2.41 4.16
CA GLU A 102 -9.26 -2.13 5.47
C GLU A 102 -9.42 -0.67 5.88
N LEU A 103 -9.44 0.28 4.93
CA LEU A 103 -9.75 1.69 5.19
C LEU A 103 -11.20 1.88 5.65
N PHE A 104 -12.16 1.17 5.07
CA PHE A 104 -13.53 1.14 5.61
C PHE A 104 -13.57 0.56 7.03
N GLY A 105 -12.77 -0.47 7.30
CA GLY A 105 -12.58 -1.01 8.65
C GLY A 105 -12.00 0.03 9.62
N ARG A 106 -10.98 0.78 9.19
CA ARG A 106 -10.36 1.86 9.96
C ARG A 106 -11.36 2.96 10.26
N ILE A 107 -12.11 3.44 9.27
CA ILE A 107 -13.16 4.46 9.48
C ILE A 107 -14.17 4.00 10.54
N ALA A 108 -14.64 2.76 10.46
CA ALA A 108 -15.59 2.21 11.43
C ALA A 108 -15.00 2.11 12.86
N LEU A 109 -13.72 1.78 12.98
CA LEU A 109 -13.02 1.79 14.26
C LEU A 109 -12.93 3.22 14.82
N GLU A 110 -12.49 4.18 14.01
CA GLU A 110 -12.31 5.57 14.44
C GLU A 110 -13.61 6.26 14.81
N GLU A 111 -14.72 5.92 14.13
CA GLU A 111 -16.05 6.46 14.46
C GLU A 111 -16.44 6.19 15.91
N SER A 112 -15.99 5.05 16.47
CA SER A 112 -16.29 4.66 17.85
C SER A 112 -15.40 5.30 18.91
N ARG A 113 -14.25 5.88 18.53
CA ARG A 113 -13.21 6.30 19.49
C ARG A 113 -12.65 7.71 19.31
N ALA A 114 -12.67 8.26 18.10
CA ALA A 114 -12.07 9.55 17.82
C ALA A 114 -13.01 10.69 18.22
N ASP A 115 -12.44 11.76 18.75
CA ASP A 115 -13.17 12.98 19.03
C ASP A 115 -13.67 13.62 17.73
N LYS A 116 -12.80 13.75 16.70
CA LYS A 116 -13.22 14.11 15.33
C LYS A 116 -12.79 13.09 14.29
N LEU A 117 -13.70 12.82 13.35
CA LEU A 117 -13.49 12.00 12.18
C LEU A 117 -14.15 12.66 10.96
N TYR A 118 -13.33 13.02 9.98
CA TYR A 118 -13.78 13.55 8.71
C TYR A 118 -13.34 12.63 7.56
N VAL A 119 -14.29 12.29 6.68
CA VAL A 119 -14.04 11.38 5.56
C VAL A 119 -14.59 11.96 4.27
N GLU A 120 -13.73 12.02 3.25
CA GLU A 120 -14.10 12.28 1.86
C GLU A 120 -14.09 10.96 1.08
N TYR A 121 -14.98 10.86 0.09
CA TYR A 121 -15.12 9.67 -0.74
C TYR A 121 -15.06 10.06 -2.22
N ASP A 122 -14.57 9.13 -3.03
CA ASP A 122 -14.69 9.23 -4.48
C ASP A 122 -16.18 9.21 -4.89
N ALA A 123 -16.56 10.14 -5.76
CA ALA A 123 -17.96 10.31 -6.14
C ALA A 123 -18.50 9.12 -6.95
N THR A 124 -17.64 8.49 -7.75
CA THR A 124 -17.98 7.44 -8.72
C THR A 124 -17.98 6.07 -8.06
N TYR A 125 -16.84 5.69 -7.48
CA TYR A 125 -16.55 4.36 -6.97
C TYR A 125 -16.76 4.23 -5.46
N GLY A 126 -16.82 5.35 -4.73
CA GLY A 126 -17.16 5.36 -3.31
C GLY A 126 -16.02 4.95 -2.36
N TYR A 127 -14.81 4.69 -2.84
CA TYR A 127 -13.68 4.45 -1.92
C TYR A 127 -13.33 5.74 -1.13
N PRO A 128 -12.80 5.64 0.10
CA PRO A 128 -12.35 6.81 0.84
C PRO A 128 -11.16 7.48 0.15
N THR A 129 -11.25 8.77 -0.15
CA THR A 129 -10.14 9.55 -0.73
C THR A 129 -9.32 10.28 0.33
N LYS A 130 -9.95 10.60 1.47
CA LYS A 130 -9.30 11.24 2.61
C LYS A 130 -9.98 10.80 3.90
N ILE A 131 -9.19 10.46 4.90
CA ILE A 131 -9.63 10.14 6.26
C ILE A 131 -8.79 10.99 7.20
N SER A 132 -9.39 11.97 7.87
CA SER A 132 -8.73 12.81 8.87
C SER A 132 -9.29 12.48 10.25
N VAL A 133 -8.38 12.13 11.16
CA VAL A 133 -8.70 11.69 12.52
C VAL A 133 -8.01 12.62 13.50
N ASP A 134 -8.78 13.09 14.48
CA ASP A 134 -8.33 13.79 15.68
C ASP A 134 -8.81 12.94 16.86
N GLY A 135 -7.86 12.21 17.45
CA GLY A 135 -8.17 11.17 18.42
C GLY A 135 -8.73 11.75 19.70
N ASN A 136 -8.05 12.78 20.21
CA ASN A 136 -8.39 13.56 21.37
C ASN A 136 -8.07 15.02 21.08
N GLU A 137 -9.08 15.90 21.01
CA GLU A 137 -8.89 17.30 20.58
C GLU A 137 -8.01 18.13 21.55
N GLN A 138 -7.65 17.55 22.69
CA GLN A 138 -6.83 18.15 23.74
C GLN A 138 -5.39 17.63 23.76
N MET A 139 -5.04 16.65 22.92
CA MET A 139 -3.69 16.10 22.81
C MET A 139 -3.07 16.52 21.49
N ALA A 140 -1.84 17.04 21.55
CA ALA A 140 -1.09 17.31 20.33
C ALA A 140 -0.48 16.02 19.76
N ASP A 141 -0.32 16.00 18.44
CA ASP A 141 0.40 14.97 17.68
C ASP A 141 -0.28 13.58 17.68
N ASP A 142 -1.57 13.52 18.04
CA ASP A 142 -2.37 12.31 17.95
C ASP A 142 -3.22 12.25 16.66
N GLU A 143 -3.22 13.34 15.90
CA GLU A 143 -3.95 13.46 14.66
C GLU A 143 -3.20 12.83 13.50
N TYR A 144 -3.97 12.22 12.60
CA TYR A 144 -3.41 11.71 11.35
C TYR A 144 -4.40 11.88 10.20
N THR A 145 -3.85 11.90 8.98
CA THR A 145 -4.64 11.91 7.76
C THR A 145 -4.14 10.84 6.80
N ILE A 146 -5.03 9.97 6.34
CA ILE A 146 -4.78 9.05 5.24
C ILE A 146 -5.37 9.67 3.97
N THR A 147 -4.61 9.68 2.88
CA THR A 147 -5.08 10.10 1.55
C THR A 147 -4.89 8.95 0.56
N VAL A 148 -5.92 8.71 -0.25
CA VAL A 148 -5.92 7.74 -1.34
C VAL A 148 -6.30 8.43 -2.64
N SER A 149 -5.58 8.14 -3.71
CA SER A 149 -5.79 8.72 -5.03
C SER A 149 -5.40 7.75 -6.15
N ASP A 150 -5.78 8.09 -7.38
CA ASP A 150 -5.43 7.36 -8.62
C ASP A 150 -5.67 5.85 -8.54
N VAL A 151 -6.84 5.44 -8.02
CA VAL A 151 -7.23 4.03 -8.00
C VAL A 151 -7.38 3.55 -9.44
N LYS A 152 -6.63 2.53 -9.82
CA LYS A 152 -6.71 1.87 -11.14
C LYS A 152 -7.01 0.39 -10.95
N PHE A 153 -8.04 -0.09 -11.62
CA PHE A 153 -8.44 -1.49 -11.56
C PHE A 153 -7.62 -2.32 -12.53
N ALA A 154 -7.27 -3.55 -12.16
CA ALA A 154 -6.41 -4.41 -12.98
C ALA A 154 -6.99 -4.68 -14.39
N ASN A 155 -8.31 -4.80 -14.49
CA ASN A 155 -9.02 -5.02 -15.76
C ASN A 155 -9.01 -3.80 -16.71
N ASP A 156 -8.67 -2.62 -16.21
CA ASP A 156 -8.56 -1.38 -17.01
C ASP A 156 -7.11 -1.11 -17.47
N VAL A 157 -6.17 -1.97 -17.10
CA VAL A 157 -4.75 -1.82 -17.42
C VAL A 157 -4.33 -2.85 -18.48
N THR A 158 -3.64 -2.37 -19.52
CA THR A 158 -2.99 -3.23 -20.52
C THR A 158 -1.50 -3.18 -20.34
N CYS A 159 -0.91 -4.32 -19.98
CA CYS A 159 0.52 -4.43 -19.71
C CYS A 159 1.33 -4.70 -20.98
N THR A 160 2.59 -4.30 -20.96
CA THR A 160 3.53 -4.63 -22.03
C THR A 160 4.07 -6.05 -21.84
N THR A 161 4.73 -6.59 -22.87
CA THR A 161 5.47 -7.86 -22.76
C THR A 161 6.98 -7.63 -22.57
N GLU A 162 7.38 -6.40 -22.25
CA GLU A 162 8.77 -6.07 -21.98
C GLU A 162 9.16 -6.63 -20.62
N ILE A 163 10.40 -7.14 -20.51
CA ILE A 163 10.94 -7.65 -19.26
C ILE A 163 11.70 -6.50 -18.59
N GLN A 164 11.27 -6.10 -17.40
CA GLN A 164 11.90 -5.05 -16.61
C GLN A 164 12.84 -5.63 -15.55
N PRO A 165 14.02 -5.02 -15.31
CA PRO A 165 14.88 -5.39 -14.18
C PRO A 165 14.28 -4.89 -12.87
N GLY A 166 14.33 -5.72 -11.82
CA GLY A 166 13.90 -5.32 -10.48
C GLY A 166 14.90 -4.38 -9.80
N LEU A 167 16.20 -4.62 -10.00
CA LEU A 167 17.28 -3.79 -9.47
C LEU A 167 18.27 -3.37 -10.55
N LEU A 168 18.75 -2.14 -10.42
CA LEU A 168 19.90 -1.59 -11.10
C LEU A 168 20.92 -1.12 -10.04
N LEU A 169 22.08 -1.76 -9.99
CA LEU A 169 23.10 -1.46 -8.98
C LEU A 169 24.33 -0.79 -9.57
N THR A 170 24.68 0.37 -9.02
CA THR A 170 25.96 1.03 -9.27
C THR A 170 26.86 0.81 -8.07
N VAL A 171 28.09 0.33 -8.28
CA VAL A 171 29.04 0.08 -7.19
C VAL A 171 30.17 1.09 -7.26
N VAL A 172 30.45 1.74 -6.12
CA VAL A 172 31.48 2.77 -5.97
C VAL A 172 32.45 2.43 -4.84
N ASP A 173 33.66 2.95 -4.93
CA ASP A 173 34.61 2.93 -3.81
C ASP A 173 34.16 3.97 -2.77
N ASN A 174 34.03 3.55 -1.50
CA ASN A 174 33.45 4.38 -0.45
C ASN A 174 34.34 5.58 -0.04
N ILE A 175 35.61 5.60 -0.42
CA ILE A 175 36.56 6.67 -0.08
C ILE A 175 36.64 7.70 -1.20
N SER A 176 36.93 7.24 -2.41
CA SER A 176 37.13 8.04 -3.61
C SER A 176 35.85 8.37 -4.36
N GLN A 177 34.75 7.65 -4.07
CA GLN A 177 33.46 7.75 -4.77
C GLN A 177 33.52 7.42 -6.27
N SER A 178 34.61 6.78 -6.72
CA SER A 178 34.77 6.35 -8.11
C SER A 178 34.00 5.06 -8.36
N ALA A 179 33.42 4.91 -9.55
CA ALA A 179 32.76 3.66 -9.96
C ALA A 179 33.77 2.51 -10.02
N ILE A 180 33.36 1.35 -9.49
CA ILE A 180 34.16 0.13 -9.41
C ILE A 180 33.33 -1.09 -9.85
N GLY A 181 32.43 -0.91 -10.83
CA GLY A 181 31.50 -1.95 -11.25
C GLY A 181 32.14 -3.21 -11.85
N CYS A 182 33.36 -3.13 -12.37
CA CYS A 182 34.06 -4.27 -12.98
C CYS A 182 34.61 -5.24 -11.93
N GLY A 183 34.54 -6.54 -12.21
CA GLY A 183 35.00 -7.59 -11.29
C GLY A 183 34.04 -7.83 -10.12
N VAL A 184 33.00 -7.00 -9.96
CA VAL A 184 31.99 -7.15 -8.92
C VAL A 184 31.14 -8.39 -9.17
N THR A 185 30.92 -9.16 -8.10
CA THR A 185 29.89 -10.19 -8.02
C THR A 185 28.80 -9.74 -7.05
N VAL A 186 27.55 -9.78 -7.51
CA VAL A 186 26.37 -9.52 -6.68
C VAL A 186 25.52 -10.79 -6.64
N THR A 187 25.15 -11.21 -5.43
CA THR A 187 24.19 -12.31 -5.21
C THR A 187 22.98 -11.78 -4.47
N ALA A 188 21.77 -12.03 -4.98
CA ALA A 188 20.50 -11.76 -4.31
C ALA A 188 19.84 -13.06 -3.88
N GLU A 189 19.42 -13.15 -2.60
CA GLU A 189 18.81 -14.36 -2.03
C GLU A 189 17.48 -14.04 -1.34
N GLU A 190 16.48 -14.89 -1.54
CA GLU A 190 15.17 -14.82 -0.88
C GLU A 190 14.64 -16.25 -0.65
N GLY A 191 14.67 -16.71 0.60
CA GLY A 191 14.26 -18.08 0.95
C GLY A 191 15.10 -19.14 0.23
N SER A 192 14.52 -19.80 -0.78
CA SER A 192 15.22 -20.82 -1.60
C SER A 192 15.69 -20.29 -2.95
N TYR A 193 15.32 -19.05 -3.29
CA TYR A 193 15.73 -18.40 -4.52
C TYR A 193 17.10 -17.74 -4.35
N SER A 194 17.92 -17.82 -5.40
CA SER A 194 19.22 -17.16 -5.50
C SER A 194 19.49 -16.76 -6.96
N GLU A 195 19.97 -15.54 -7.16
CA GLU A 195 20.46 -15.03 -8.44
C GLU A 195 21.85 -14.42 -8.21
N THR A 196 22.85 -14.83 -9.01
CA THR A 196 24.20 -14.28 -8.97
C THR A 196 24.55 -13.67 -10.32
N VAL A 197 24.97 -12.40 -10.31
CA VAL A 197 25.48 -11.68 -11.47
C VAL A 197 26.95 -11.32 -11.24
N MET A 198 27.80 -11.67 -12.19
CA MET A 198 29.22 -11.33 -12.19
C MET A 198 29.49 -10.37 -13.34
N ASN A 199 29.90 -9.14 -13.03
CA ASN A 199 30.22 -8.13 -14.03
C ASN A 199 31.68 -8.29 -14.49
N SER A 200 31.89 -9.15 -15.48
CA SER A 200 33.23 -9.62 -15.85
C SER A 200 34.13 -8.51 -16.41
N GLU A 201 35.41 -8.54 -16.05
CA GLU A 201 36.44 -7.57 -16.45
C GLU A 201 36.65 -7.39 -17.97
N SER A 202 36.37 -8.40 -18.81
CA SER A 202 36.77 -8.39 -20.23
C SER A 202 36.00 -7.43 -21.13
N ASP A 203 34.73 -7.15 -20.81
CA ASP A 203 33.81 -6.29 -21.59
C ASP A 203 33.02 -5.34 -20.68
N CYS A 204 33.53 -5.07 -19.48
CA CYS A 204 32.84 -4.28 -18.48
C CYS A 204 32.80 -2.79 -18.83
N MET A 205 31.61 -2.20 -18.66
CA MET A 205 31.44 -0.76 -18.54
C MET A 205 31.35 -0.41 -17.06
N VAL A 206 32.42 0.15 -16.48
CA VAL A 206 32.56 0.34 -15.03
C VAL A 206 31.43 1.17 -14.39
N GLU A 207 30.84 2.09 -15.15
CA GLU A 207 29.74 2.95 -14.72
C GLU A 207 28.35 2.38 -15.06
N ALA A 208 28.27 1.34 -15.89
CA ALA A 208 26.99 0.74 -16.24
C ALA A 208 26.42 -0.01 -15.03
N PRO A 209 25.13 0.20 -14.70
CA PRO A 209 24.50 -0.50 -13.59
C PRO A 209 24.41 -2.01 -13.87
N ILE A 210 24.59 -2.80 -12.83
CA ILE A 210 24.36 -4.24 -12.84
C ILE A 210 22.86 -4.45 -12.71
N ALA A 211 22.22 -4.99 -13.76
CA ALA A 211 20.80 -5.32 -13.77
C ALA A 211 20.55 -6.73 -13.24
N MET A 212 19.54 -6.90 -12.39
CA MET A 212 19.15 -8.20 -11.82
C MET A 212 17.67 -8.24 -11.41
N LEU A 213 17.18 -9.41 -11.00
CA LEU A 213 15.82 -9.64 -10.49
C LEU A 213 14.72 -9.31 -11.52
N ALA A 214 14.94 -9.72 -12.77
CA ALA A 214 14.02 -9.45 -13.86
C ALA A 214 12.60 -9.98 -13.55
N GLU A 215 11.61 -9.07 -13.57
CA GLU A 215 10.21 -9.34 -13.26
C GLU A 215 9.96 -10.06 -11.91
N ARG A 216 10.87 -9.89 -10.95
CA ARG A 216 10.80 -10.58 -9.66
C ARG A 216 10.71 -9.61 -8.46
N PRO A 217 9.49 -9.26 -7.99
CA PRO A 217 9.34 -8.54 -6.73
C PRO A 217 9.70 -9.44 -5.55
N GLY A 218 10.09 -8.84 -4.43
CA GLY A 218 10.50 -9.59 -3.25
C GLY A 218 11.37 -8.77 -2.30
N PHE A 219 11.81 -9.40 -1.20
CA PHE A 219 12.74 -8.82 -0.25
C PHE A 219 13.99 -9.70 -0.15
N TYR A 220 15.12 -9.15 -0.59
CA TYR A 220 16.35 -9.91 -0.79
C TYR A 220 17.41 -9.56 0.23
N THR A 221 18.22 -10.54 0.60
CA THR A 221 19.56 -10.29 1.13
C THR A 221 20.52 -10.21 -0.05
N LEU A 222 21.20 -9.07 -0.20
CA LEU A 222 22.25 -8.87 -1.20
C LEU A 222 23.62 -9.12 -0.59
N THR A 223 24.47 -9.87 -1.29
CA THR A 223 25.90 -10.01 -0.98
C THR A 223 26.71 -9.48 -2.16
N ILE A 224 27.57 -8.49 -1.90
CA ILE A 224 28.38 -7.80 -2.90
C ILE A 224 29.85 -8.01 -2.56
N SER A 225 30.62 -8.53 -3.51
CA SER A 225 32.05 -8.78 -3.36
C SER A 225 32.85 -8.29 -4.57
N SER A 226 34.04 -7.75 -4.32
CA SER A 226 35.02 -7.38 -5.34
C SER A 226 36.43 -7.52 -4.80
N ASP A 227 37.40 -7.85 -5.65
CA ASP A 227 38.80 -8.06 -5.24
C ASP A 227 39.39 -6.77 -4.62
N GLY A 228 39.99 -6.90 -3.43
CA GLY A 228 40.56 -5.77 -2.69
C GLY A 228 39.55 -4.93 -1.90
N TYR A 229 38.30 -5.37 -1.81
CA TYR A 229 37.25 -4.74 -1.02
C TYR A 229 36.63 -5.72 -0.02
N GLN A 230 36.18 -5.18 1.11
CA GLN A 230 35.39 -5.94 2.07
C GLN A 230 34.03 -6.31 1.46
N THR A 231 33.65 -7.58 1.57
CA THR A 231 32.31 -8.05 1.20
C THR A 231 31.24 -7.32 2.01
N LEU A 232 30.24 -6.78 1.32
CA LEU A 232 29.09 -6.11 1.92
C LEU A 232 27.85 -7.01 1.84
N THR A 233 27.11 -7.10 2.93
CA THR A 233 25.79 -7.73 2.96
C THR A 233 24.74 -6.69 3.32
N LEU A 234 23.65 -6.63 2.55
CA LEU A 234 22.51 -5.76 2.78
C LEU A 234 21.24 -6.62 2.91
N ASP A 235 20.57 -6.52 4.06
CA ASP A 235 19.32 -7.26 4.29
C ASP A 235 18.09 -6.44 3.87
N ASN A 236 17.00 -7.13 3.58
CA ASN A 236 15.68 -6.56 3.28
C ASN A 236 15.67 -5.55 2.12
N VAL A 237 16.45 -5.80 1.07
CA VAL A 237 16.41 -4.99 -0.14
C VAL A 237 15.11 -5.31 -0.90
N GLY A 238 14.10 -4.46 -0.68
CA GLY A 238 12.79 -4.61 -1.31
C GLY A 238 12.75 -4.16 -2.78
N VAL A 239 12.17 -5.02 -3.62
CA VAL A 239 11.76 -4.76 -5.01
C VAL A 239 10.24 -4.89 -5.09
N GLY A 240 9.58 -3.84 -5.53
CA GLY A 240 8.12 -3.82 -5.63
C GLY A 240 7.62 -4.02 -7.05
N ALA A 241 6.30 -4.08 -7.21
CA ALA A 241 5.66 -4.20 -8.51
C ALA A 241 4.40 -3.32 -8.58
N ASP A 242 4.11 -2.83 -9.77
CA ASP A 242 2.81 -2.27 -10.10
C ASP A 242 1.89 -3.37 -10.70
N LEU A 243 0.76 -2.99 -11.29
CA LEU A 243 -0.14 -3.96 -11.92
C LEU A 243 0.48 -4.75 -13.09
N CYS A 244 1.59 -4.28 -13.66
CA CYS A 244 2.17 -4.83 -14.87
C CYS A 244 3.56 -5.42 -14.70
N HIS A 245 4.47 -4.69 -14.07
CA HIS A 245 5.89 -5.01 -14.02
C HIS A 245 6.46 -4.79 -12.62
N VAL A 246 7.65 -5.33 -12.39
CA VAL A 246 8.48 -4.80 -11.30
C VAL A 246 8.78 -3.33 -11.50
N ILE A 247 8.80 -2.59 -10.40
CA ILE A 247 9.22 -1.20 -10.38
C ILE A 247 10.73 -1.21 -10.17
N THR A 248 11.48 -0.89 -11.23
CA THR A 248 12.94 -0.86 -11.18
C THR A 248 13.42 0.08 -10.09
N ARG A 249 14.23 -0.46 -9.18
CA ARG A 249 14.86 0.31 -8.11
C ARG A 249 16.35 0.46 -8.40
N GLU A 250 16.80 1.70 -8.39
CA GLU A 250 18.20 2.06 -8.58
C GLU A 250 18.89 2.24 -7.21
N ILE A 251 20.04 1.61 -7.02
CA ILE A 251 20.81 1.70 -5.77
C ILE A 251 22.28 1.93 -6.09
N THR A 252 22.88 2.93 -5.43
CA THR A 252 24.34 3.09 -5.40
C THR A 252 24.89 2.49 -4.11
N ILE A 253 25.86 1.58 -4.24
CA ILE A 253 26.48 0.85 -3.13
C ILE A 253 27.96 1.23 -3.03
N GLY A 254 28.38 1.68 -1.85
CA GLY A 254 29.79 1.92 -1.54
C GLY A 254 30.46 0.70 -0.93
N LEU A 255 31.55 0.19 -1.54
CA LEU A 255 32.41 -0.83 -0.93
C LEU A 255 33.61 -0.19 -0.24
N THR A 256 34.02 -0.78 0.89
CA THR A 256 35.17 -0.30 1.66
C THR A 256 36.40 -1.13 1.29
N PRO A 257 37.53 -0.50 0.88
CA PRO A 257 38.78 -1.22 0.64
C PRO A 257 39.25 -2.04 1.86
N GLU A 258 40.01 -3.11 1.61
CA GLU A 258 40.68 -3.92 2.66
C GLU A 258 41.82 -3.17 3.38
#